data_AF-A0A3D5PRG1-F1
#
_entry.id   AF-A0A3D5PRG1-F1
#
_cell.length_a   1.000
_cell.length_b   1.000
_cell.length_c   1.000
_cell.angle_alpha   90.00
_cell.angle_beta   90.00
_cell.angle_gamma   90.00
#
_symmetry.space_group_name_H-M   'P 1'
#
loop_
_entity.id
_entity.type
_entity.pdbx_description
1 polymer ?
#
loop_
_entity_poly.entity_id
_entity_poly.type
_entity_poly.pdbx_seq_one_letter_code
_entity_poly.pdbx_strand_id
1 'polypeptide(L)'
;MSSLSRFNHVQTSTLGGDMTVLTVQNTWSLGPTTHRINMRDMDLVSVGSGTVIYATNGSTGGIVTYQVNASTGALTYNDALTLPALASVDGPAHLEPLTFGGQDYIVNLGRHADGLEAIRIGTGSNLDTRVDMAGTDGAGISSLIFHAADTRDVAYASFWGNSDLGIYQVTTSGAMNQLGTINGAFDSQGADLTGFQIT
;
A
#
# COMPACT_ATOMS: atom_id res chain seq x y z
N MET A 1 -23.19 22.91 -6.14
CA MET A 1 -22.09 23.90 -6.23
C MET A 1 -21.68 24.22 -4.80
N SER A 2 -20.66 23.54 -4.25
CA SER A 2 -20.12 23.85 -2.92
C SER A 2 -18.79 24.60 -3.09
N SER A 3 -18.62 25.63 -2.28
CA SER A 3 -17.56 26.63 -2.37
C SER A 3 -16.20 26.08 -1.93
N LEU A 4 -15.15 26.47 -2.67
CA LEU A 4 -13.76 26.38 -2.21
C LEU A 4 -13.51 27.48 -1.16
N SER A 5 -13.12 27.10 0.05
CA SER A 5 -12.44 28.00 0.98
C SER A 5 -10.95 27.69 0.99
N ARG A 6 -10.13 28.67 0.56
CA ARG A 6 -8.68 28.61 0.67
C ARG A 6 -8.28 29.01 2.09
N PHE A 7 -7.70 28.07 2.84
CA PHE A 7 -6.96 28.39 4.07
C PHE A 7 -5.48 28.21 3.80
N ASN A 8 -4.76 29.32 3.60
CA ASN A 8 -3.30 29.33 3.53
C ASN A 8 -2.74 29.33 4.96
N HIS A 9 -2.37 28.16 5.48
CA HIS A 9 -1.57 28.09 6.71
C HIS A 9 -0.11 27.87 6.31
N VAL A 10 0.74 28.87 6.55
CA VAL A 10 2.19 28.77 6.35
C VAL A 10 2.80 28.40 7.69
N GLN A 11 3.41 27.21 7.79
CA GLN A 11 4.12 26.79 8.98
C GLN A 11 5.62 26.97 8.74
N THR A 12 6.28 27.83 9.50
CA THR A 12 7.73 28.05 9.44
C THR A 12 8.40 27.45 10.67
N SER A 13 9.45 26.64 10.50
CA SER A 13 10.35 26.26 11.59
C SER A 13 11.80 26.53 11.18
N THR A 14 12.60 27.04 12.12
CA THR A 14 13.99 27.48 11.91
C THR A 14 14.94 26.58 12.67
N LEU A 15 15.77 25.82 11.95
CA LEU A 15 17.08 25.36 12.43
C LEU A 15 18.08 25.65 11.30
N GLY A 16 19.15 26.40 11.62
CA GLY A 16 19.94 27.16 10.65
C GLY A 16 20.65 26.36 9.54
N GLY A 17 20.77 27.01 8.37
CA GLY A 17 21.32 26.48 7.12
C GLY A 17 20.21 26.41 6.06
N ASP A 18 20.31 27.22 4.99
CA ASP A 18 19.38 27.36 3.85
C ASP A 18 18.02 26.66 3.99
N MET A 19 17.08 27.40 4.58
CA MET A 19 15.75 26.91 4.91
C MET A 19 14.93 26.69 3.64
N THR A 20 14.66 25.42 3.31
CA THR A 20 13.63 25.09 2.33
C THR A 20 12.29 25.51 2.92
N VAL A 21 11.73 26.62 2.44
CA VAL A 21 10.41 27.09 2.87
C VAL A 21 9.36 26.19 2.24
N LEU A 22 8.78 25.30 3.04
CA LEU A 22 7.60 24.55 2.65
C LEU A 22 6.39 25.48 2.66
N THR A 23 5.93 25.86 1.47
CA THR A 23 4.70 26.63 1.32
C THR A 23 3.58 25.67 0.96
N VAL A 24 2.53 25.62 1.79
CA VAL A 24 1.31 24.88 1.44
C VAL A 24 0.73 25.50 0.18
N GLN A 25 0.81 24.78 -0.93
CA GLN A 25 0.30 25.25 -2.22
C GLN A 25 -1.22 25.12 -2.29
N ASN A 26 -1.77 24.03 -1.73
CA ASN A 26 -3.19 23.71 -1.73
C ASN A 26 -3.55 22.83 -0.53
N THR A 27 -4.81 22.88 -0.13
CA THR A 27 -5.44 21.94 0.81
C THR A 27 -6.66 21.35 0.14
N TRP A 28 -6.77 20.02 0.13
CA TRP A 28 -7.91 19.32 -0.47
C TRP A 28 -8.79 18.71 0.62
N SER A 29 -10.11 18.81 0.47
CA SER A 29 -11.05 18.04 1.28
C SER A 29 -11.22 16.66 0.64
N LEU A 30 -10.75 15.64 1.34
CA LEU A 30 -10.62 14.28 0.82
C LEU A 30 -11.91 13.44 0.93
N GLY A 31 -13.03 14.00 1.38
CA GLY A 31 -14.31 13.30 1.46
C GLY A 31 -15.21 13.76 2.61
N PRO A 32 -16.34 13.08 2.87
CA PRO A 32 -17.20 13.41 3.99
C PRO A 32 -16.47 13.25 5.33
N THR A 33 -16.79 14.09 6.32
CA THR A 33 -16.19 14.08 7.68
C THR A 33 -16.40 12.77 8.44
N THR A 34 -17.28 11.89 7.94
CA THR A 34 -17.50 10.53 8.44
C THR A 34 -16.36 9.57 8.09
N HIS A 35 -15.51 9.91 7.11
CA HIS A 35 -14.25 9.21 6.85
C HIS A 35 -13.18 9.77 7.79
N ARG A 36 -12.96 9.15 8.94
CA ARG A 36 -11.77 9.42 9.75
C ARG A 36 -10.56 8.85 9.01
N ILE A 37 -9.97 9.65 8.12
CA ILE A 37 -8.86 9.19 7.28
C ILE A 37 -7.59 9.17 8.13
N ASN A 38 -7.34 8.06 8.80
CA ASN A 38 -6.04 7.74 9.38
C ASN A 38 -5.17 7.16 8.25
N MET A 39 -4.84 7.99 7.25
CA MET A 39 -3.96 7.58 6.15
C MET A 39 -2.61 7.26 6.75
N ARG A 40 -2.23 5.99 6.72
CA ARG A 40 -0.91 5.53 7.17
C ARG A 40 0.05 5.36 6.01
N ASP A 41 -0.50 5.19 4.81
CA ASP A 41 0.28 4.98 3.60
C ASP A 41 -0.51 5.41 2.35
N MET A 42 0.24 5.77 1.31
CA MET A 42 -0.24 6.24 0.02
C MET A 42 0.68 5.78 -1.11
N ASP A 43 0.09 5.19 -2.15
CA ASP A 43 0.78 4.87 -3.38
C ASP A 43 0.26 5.66 -4.56
N LEU A 44 1.19 6.13 -5.38
CA LEU A 44 0.91 6.84 -6.62
C LEU A 44 1.04 5.86 -7.79
N VAL A 45 -0.09 5.46 -8.37
CA VAL A 45 -0.12 4.46 -9.44
C VAL A 45 -0.48 5.11 -10.77
N SER A 46 0.29 4.81 -11.81
CA SER A 46 -0.04 5.20 -13.19
C SER A 46 -0.94 4.16 -13.82
N VAL A 47 -2.14 4.57 -14.24
CA VAL A 47 -3.12 3.74 -14.92
C VAL A 47 -3.45 4.32 -16.30
N GLY A 48 -4.15 3.58 -17.15
CA GLY A 48 -4.46 4.05 -18.52
C GLY A 48 -5.24 5.38 -18.59
N SER A 49 -5.96 5.75 -17.53
CA SER A 49 -6.70 7.02 -17.42
C SER A 49 -5.91 8.17 -16.80
N GLY A 50 -4.65 7.95 -16.40
CA GLY A 50 -3.80 8.94 -15.74
C GLY A 50 -3.26 8.42 -14.41
N THR A 51 -2.95 9.32 -13.49
CA THR A 51 -2.38 8.96 -12.19
C THR A 51 -3.46 8.91 -11.10
N VAL A 52 -3.45 7.87 -10.28
CA VAL A 52 -4.36 7.67 -9.16
C VAL A 52 -3.55 7.53 -7.88
N ILE A 53 -3.99 8.19 -6.81
CA ILE A 53 -3.51 7.92 -5.45
C ILE A 53 -4.41 6.86 -4.84
N TYR A 54 -3.81 5.77 -4.39
CA TYR A 54 -4.42 4.80 -3.50
C TYR A 54 -3.92 5.06 -2.10
N ALA A 55 -4.79 5.00 -1.10
CA ALA A 55 -4.41 5.27 0.27
C ALA A 55 -5.15 4.38 1.27
N THR A 56 -4.51 4.12 2.40
CA THR A 56 -5.15 3.42 3.50
C THR A 56 -6.26 4.27 4.14
N ASN A 57 -7.42 3.66 4.40
CA ASN A 57 -8.57 4.31 5.04
C ASN A 57 -8.65 3.96 6.54
N GLY A 58 -7.55 4.23 7.27
CA GLY A 58 -7.16 3.54 8.51
C GLY A 58 -8.13 3.44 9.70
N SER A 59 -9.34 4.02 9.69
CA SER A 59 -10.37 3.75 10.70
C SER A 59 -11.42 2.72 10.26
N THR A 60 -11.58 2.49 8.95
CA THR A 60 -12.57 1.54 8.40
C THR A 60 -11.93 0.25 7.93
N GLY A 61 -10.61 0.21 7.85
CA GLY A 61 -9.90 -0.99 7.40
C GLY A 61 -9.67 -1.07 5.90
N GLY A 62 -9.94 0.01 5.19
CA GLY A 62 -10.11 -0.01 3.75
C GLY A 62 -8.98 0.61 2.92
N ILE A 63 -9.28 0.74 1.63
CA ILE A 63 -8.56 1.59 0.67
C ILE A 63 -9.48 2.73 0.23
N VAL A 64 -8.92 3.91 0.02
CA VAL A 64 -9.58 5.05 -0.63
C VAL A 64 -8.75 5.50 -1.83
N THR A 65 -9.41 6.00 -2.87
CA THR A 65 -8.75 6.44 -4.12
C THR A 65 -9.09 7.86 -4.53
N TYR A 66 -8.10 8.52 -5.13
CA TYR A 66 -8.22 9.85 -5.69
C TYR A 66 -7.60 9.91 -7.08
N GLN A 67 -8.34 10.43 -8.06
CA GLN A 67 -7.78 10.79 -9.35
C GLN A 67 -6.92 12.04 -9.20
N VAL A 68 -5.71 12.01 -9.75
CA VAL A 68 -4.80 13.16 -9.79
C VAL A 68 -5.02 13.92 -11.11
N ASN A 69 -5.30 15.21 -11.02
CA ASN A 69 -5.30 16.08 -12.18
C ASN A 69 -3.85 16.36 -12.62
N ALA A 70 -3.50 15.93 -13.84
CA ALA A 70 -2.12 15.99 -14.33
C ALA A 70 -1.54 17.42 -14.48
N SER A 71 -2.38 18.45 -14.65
CA SER A 71 -1.91 19.83 -14.83
C SER A 71 -1.84 20.64 -13.54
N THR A 72 -2.57 20.24 -12.51
CA THR A 72 -2.70 21.02 -11.26
C THR A 72 -2.31 20.25 -9.99
N GLY A 73 -2.17 18.93 -10.08
CA GLY A 73 -2.01 18.03 -8.93
C GLY A 73 -3.27 17.92 -8.06
N ALA A 74 -4.39 18.54 -8.47
CA ALA A 74 -5.61 18.52 -7.68
C ALA A 74 -6.19 17.11 -7.58
N LEU A 75 -6.63 16.73 -6.38
CA LEU A 75 -7.19 15.41 -6.07
C LEU A 75 -8.71 15.44 -6.19
N THR A 76 -9.27 14.45 -6.89
CA THR A 76 -10.72 14.21 -6.95
C THR A 76 -11.02 12.84 -6.39
N TYR A 77 -11.90 12.75 -5.39
CA TYR A 77 -12.35 11.46 -4.84
C TYR A 77 -12.90 10.58 -5.97
N ASN A 78 -12.45 9.32 -5.99
CA ASN A 78 -12.90 8.34 -6.96
C ASN A 78 -13.79 7.28 -6.28
N ASP A 79 -13.22 6.50 -5.35
CA ASP A 79 -13.90 5.37 -4.71
C ASP A 79 -13.29 5.00 -3.33
N ALA A 80 -14.01 4.23 -2.53
CA ALA A 80 -13.53 3.68 -1.26
C ALA A 80 -14.08 2.28 -1.00
N LEU A 81 -13.22 1.40 -0.50
CA LEU A 81 -13.50 0.00 -0.19
C LEU A 81 -13.23 -0.28 1.27
N THR A 82 -14.19 -0.88 1.97
CA THR A 82 -13.96 -1.46 3.30
C THR A 82 -13.54 -2.92 3.17
N LEU A 83 -12.45 -3.31 3.85
CA LEU A 83 -12.01 -4.71 3.89
C LEU A 83 -12.65 -5.47 5.06
N PRO A 84 -12.75 -6.82 4.99
CA PRO A 84 -13.23 -7.63 6.08
C PRO A 84 -12.32 -7.46 7.31
N ALA A 85 -12.88 -7.66 8.51
CA ALA A 85 -12.16 -7.42 9.77
C ALA A 85 -10.81 -8.19 9.85
N LEU A 86 -10.73 -9.39 9.27
CA LEU A 86 -9.53 -10.25 9.28
C LEU A 86 -8.41 -9.75 8.34
N ALA A 87 -8.75 -9.01 7.27
CA ALA A 87 -7.79 -8.34 6.40
C ALA A 87 -7.38 -6.95 6.93
N SER A 88 -7.84 -6.58 8.13
CA SER A 88 -7.76 -5.21 8.68
C SER A 88 -7.43 -5.16 10.19
N VAL A 89 -6.98 -6.24 10.82
CA VAL A 89 -6.74 -6.21 12.27
C VAL A 89 -5.61 -5.22 12.59
N ASP A 90 -5.90 -4.26 13.49
CA ASP A 90 -5.09 -3.06 13.85
C ASP A 90 -4.78 -2.04 12.73
N GLY A 91 -5.59 -2.08 11.68
CA GLY A 91 -5.64 -1.06 10.64
C GLY A 91 -4.64 -1.33 9.50
N PRO A 92 -5.05 -1.02 8.25
CA PRO A 92 -4.19 -0.85 7.10
C PRO A 92 -2.94 -0.03 7.46
N ALA A 93 -1.76 -0.60 7.25
CA ALA A 93 -0.50 0.04 7.63
C ALA A 93 0.38 0.36 6.44
N HIS A 94 0.35 -0.49 5.41
CA HIS A 94 1.20 -0.39 4.22
C HIS A 94 0.40 -0.82 2.99
N LEU A 95 0.56 -0.11 1.88
CA LEU A 95 0.08 -0.49 0.57
C LEU A 95 1.24 -1.01 -0.25
N GLU A 96 0.99 -2.05 -1.04
CA GLU A 96 1.98 -2.52 -2.01
C GLU A 96 1.30 -2.74 -3.37
N PRO A 97 1.74 -2.03 -4.43
CA PRO A 97 1.30 -2.30 -5.78
C PRO A 97 2.08 -3.49 -6.34
N LEU A 98 1.40 -4.37 -7.04
CA LEU A 98 2.01 -5.55 -7.66
C LEU A 98 1.24 -6.01 -8.89
N THR A 99 1.90 -6.79 -9.73
CA THR A 99 1.33 -7.27 -10.99
C THR A 99 1.51 -8.78 -11.07
N PHE A 100 0.42 -9.53 -11.22
CA PHE A 100 0.46 -10.96 -11.51
C PHE A 100 -0.61 -11.32 -12.55
N GLY A 101 -0.35 -12.37 -13.34
CA GLY A 101 -1.28 -12.77 -14.40
C GLY A 101 -1.55 -11.69 -15.45
N GLY A 102 -0.66 -10.71 -15.59
CA GLY A 102 -0.83 -9.55 -16.49
C GLY A 102 -1.81 -8.49 -16.00
N GLN A 103 -2.19 -8.52 -14.72
CA GLN A 103 -3.11 -7.57 -14.11
C GLN A 103 -2.45 -6.90 -12.91
N ASP A 104 -2.64 -5.58 -12.80
CA ASP A 104 -2.18 -4.80 -11.66
C ASP A 104 -3.15 -4.88 -10.49
N TYR A 105 -2.58 -4.95 -9.30
CA TYR A 105 -3.28 -4.99 -8.04
C TYR A 105 -2.61 -4.08 -7.03
N ILE A 106 -3.36 -3.75 -5.99
CA ILE A 106 -2.81 -3.21 -4.76
C ILE A 106 -3.22 -4.12 -3.61
N VAL A 107 -2.28 -4.41 -2.73
CA VAL A 107 -2.53 -5.17 -1.50
C VAL A 107 -2.48 -4.22 -0.34
N ASN A 108 -3.39 -4.43 0.60
CA ASN A 108 -3.40 -3.71 1.87
C ASN A 108 -2.85 -4.61 2.97
N LEU A 109 -1.70 -4.23 3.49
CA LEU A 109 -1.04 -4.95 4.56
C LEU A 109 -1.46 -4.33 5.89
N GLY A 110 -2.31 -5.06 6.61
CA GLY A 110 -2.78 -4.71 7.95
C GLY A 110 -1.86 -5.24 9.05
N ARG A 111 -1.89 -4.58 10.21
CA ARG A 111 -0.99 -4.92 11.34
C ARG A 111 -1.19 -6.32 11.92
N HIS A 112 -2.27 -7.06 11.71
CA HIS A 112 -2.30 -8.49 12.03
C HIS A 112 -3.15 -9.17 10.96
N ALA A 113 -2.79 -8.96 9.69
CA ALA A 113 -3.55 -9.54 8.60
C ALA A 113 -3.53 -11.07 8.73
N ASP A 114 -4.71 -11.65 8.92
CA ASP A 114 -4.92 -13.10 9.01
C ASP A 114 -5.06 -13.73 7.61
N GLY A 115 -4.86 -12.93 6.55
CA GLY A 115 -4.88 -13.29 5.13
C GLY A 115 -4.81 -12.00 4.28
N LEU A 116 -4.27 -12.09 3.07
CA LEU A 116 -4.13 -10.94 2.16
C LEU A 116 -5.15 -11.00 1.01
N GLU A 117 -5.77 -9.86 0.72
CA GLU A 117 -6.57 -9.65 -0.50
C GLU A 117 -5.85 -8.68 -1.44
N ALA A 118 -5.69 -9.08 -2.70
CA ALA A 118 -5.23 -8.21 -3.78
C ALA A 118 -6.43 -7.55 -4.46
N ILE A 119 -6.46 -6.22 -4.48
CA ILE A 119 -7.55 -5.42 -5.06
C ILE A 119 -7.12 -4.97 -6.44
N ARG A 120 -7.91 -5.29 -7.46
CA ARG A 120 -7.60 -4.96 -8.85
C ARG A 120 -7.55 -3.45 -9.05
N ILE A 121 -6.51 -2.97 -9.72
CA ILE A 121 -6.33 -1.55 -10.09
C ILE A 121 -6.12 -1.40 -11.61
N GLY A 122 -6.13 -0.18 -12.13
CA GLY A 122 -6.02 0.07 -13.58
C GLY A 122 -7.24 0.73 -14.22
N THR A 123 -7.46 0.49 -15.52
CA THR A 123 -8.48 1.18 -16.32
C THR A 123 -9.91 0.90 -15.84
N GLY A 124 -10.59 1.92 -15.33
CA GLY A 124 -12.02 1.89 -15.02
C GLY A 124 -12.42 1.04 -13.81
N SER A 125 -11.46 0.61 -12.98
CA SER A 125 -11.73 -0.21 -11.81
C SER A 125 -12.27 0.61 -10.64
N ASN A 126 -13.55 0.42 -10.32
CA ASN A 126 -14.02 0.51 -8.94
C ASN A 126 -13.28 -0.56 -8.13
N LEU A 127 -13.08 -0.31 -6.83
CA LEU A 127 -12.29 -1.16 -5.93
C LEU A 127 -12.94 -2.53 -5.61
N ASP A 128 -13.94 -2.97 -6.38
CA ASP A 128 -14.81 -4.10 -6.06
C ASP A 128 -14.26 -5.47 -6.48
N THR A 129 -13.22 -5.54 -7.33
CA THR A 129 -12.64 -6.82 -7.75
C THR A 129 -11.47 -7.19 -6.84
N ARG A 130 -11.63 -8.27 -6.08
CA ARG A 130 -10.64 -8.79 -5.13
C ARG A 130 -10.21 -10.20 -5.49
N VAL A 131 -8.96 -10.51 -5.19
CA VAL A 131 -8.37 -11.84 -5.32
C VAL A 131 -7.81 -12.22 -3.95
N ASP A 132 -8.24 -13.36 -3.45
CA ASP A 132 -7.64 -13.97 -2.27
C ASP A 132 -6.20 -14.42 -2.60
N MET A 133 -5.23 -13.92 -1.85
CA MET A 133 -3.84 -14.37 -1.97
C MET A 133 -3.65 -15.61 -1.10
N ALA A 134 -4.26 -16.71 -1.53
CA ALA A 134 -4.27 -17.98 -0.82
C ALA A 134 -2.84 -18.41 -0.40
N GLY A 135 -2.72 -18.96 0.82
CA GLY A 135 -1.42 -19.32 1.42
C GLY A 135 -0.86 -18.25 2.36
N THR A 136 -1.56 -17.13 2.54
CA THR A 136 -1.20 -16.07 3.51
C THR A 136 -1.94 -16.17 4.84
N ASP A 137 -2.83 -17.15 4.99
CA ASP A 137 -3.65 -17.32 6.19
C ASP A 137 -2.79 -17.52 7.44
N GLY A 138 -2.96 -16.64 8.42
CA GLY A 138 -2.19 -16.66 9.68
C GLY A 138 -0.68 -16.47 9.52
N ALA A 139 -0.20 -16.04 8.34
CA ALA A 139 1.23 -15.85 8.10
C ALA A 139 1.82 -14.64 8.85
N GLY A 140 0.97 -13.70 9.29
CA GLY A 140 1.42 -12.53 10.05
C GLY A 140 2.31 -11.58 9.26
N ILE A 141 2.12 -11.51 7.94
CA ILE A 141 2.90 -10.65 7.03
C ILE A 141 2.65 -9.18 7.39
N SER A 142 3.73 -8.43 7.63
CA SER A 142 3.71 -7.03 8.06
C SER A 142 4.11 -6.06 6.94
N SER A 143 4.97 -6.49 6.03
CA SER A 143 5.36 -5.78 4.82
C SER A 143 5.73 -6.79 3.75
N LEU A 144 5.57 -6.44 2.48
CA LEU A 144 6.04 -7.24 1.36
C LEU A 144 6.64 -6.34 0.30
N ILE A 145 7.65 -6.84 -0.41
CA ILE A 145 8.15 -6.26 -1.66
C ILE A 145 7.93 -7.28 -2.76
N PHE A 146 7.26 -6.84 -3.83
CA PHE A 146 7.02 -7.68 -4.99
C PHE A 146 8.13 -7.53 -6.04
N HIS A 147 8.54 -8.65 -6.61
CA HIS A 147 9.51 -8.71 -7.69
C HIS A 147 8.95 -9.57 -8.82
N ALA A 148 8.49 -8.89 -9.88
CA ALA A 148 8.18 -9.54 -11.14
C ALA A 148 9.50 -9.97 -11.80
N ALA A 149 9.66 -11.27 -12.08
CA ALA A 149 10.83 -11.79 -12.77
C ALA A 149 10.42 -12.64 -13.97
N ASP A 150 11.31 -12.72 -14.97
CA ASP A 150 11.03 -13.42 -16.24
C ASP A 150 10.60 -14.88 -16.11
N THR A 151 10.97 -15.53 -14.99
CA THR A 151 10.73 -16.96 -14.77
C THR A 151 9.74 -17.27 -13.65
N ARG A 152 9.55 -16.35 -12.70
CA ARG A 152 8.61 -16.47 -11.59
C ARG A 152 8.46 -15.13 -10.89
N ASP A 153 7.22 -14.78 -10.57
CA ASP A 153 6.95 -13.66 -9.68
C ASP A 153 7.23 -14.07 -8.23
N VAL A 154 7.92 -13.22 -7.48
CA VAL A 154 8.34 -13.48 -6.11
C VAL A 154 7.91 -12.33 -5.20
N ALA A 155 7.46 -12.66 -3.99
CA ALA A 155 7.26 -11.70 -2.92
C ALA A 155 8.20 -12.01 -1.76
N TYR A 156 8.87 -10.99 -1.24
CA TYR A 156 9.69 -11.03 -0.05
C TYR A 156 8.89 -10.41 1.10
N ALA A 157 8.66 -11.16 2.17
CA ALA A 157 7.77 -10.74 3.25
C ALA A 157 8.50 -10.64 4.58
N SER A 158 8.29 -9.53 5.28
CA SER A 158 8.60 -9.44 6.71
C SER A 158 7.36 -9.82 7.53
N PHE A 159 7.58 -10.24 8.76
CA PHE A 159 6.52 -10.69 9.66
C PHE A 159 6.42 -9.77 10.87
N TRP A 160 5.24 -9.67 11.47
CA TRP A 160 5.09 -8.98 12.74
C TRP A 160 5.77 -9.79 13.86
N GLY A 161 6.60 -9.14 14.67
CA GLY A 161 7.17 -9.73 15.90
C GLY A 161 8.15 -10.87 15.67
N ASN A 162 8.59 -11.09 14.44
CA ASN A 162 9.55 -12.08 14.05
C ASN A 162 10.63 -11.42 13.15
N SER A 163 11.88 -11.87 13.30
CA SER A 163 13.05 -11.45 12.51
C SER A 163 13.34 -12.41 11.36
N ASP A 164 12.31 -13.03 10.80
CA ASP A 164 12.41 -13.92 9.65
C ASP A 164 12.09 -13.15 8.35
N LEU A 165 12.67 -13.61 7.24
CA LEU A 165 12.31 -13.17 5.88
C LEU A 165 11.66 -14.34 5.13
N GLY A 166 10.38 -14.18 4.78
CA GLY A 166 9.65 -15.14 3.96
C GLY A 166 9.88 -14.87 2.47
N ILE A 167 9.99 -15.94 1.69
CA ILE A 167 10.10 -15.85 0.23
C ILE A 167 8.99 -16.67 -0.37
N TYR A 168 8.13 -16.04 -1.16
CA TYR A 168 6.94 -16.64 -1.75
C TYR A 168 7.00 -16.57 -3.26
N GLN A 169 6.64 -17.66 -3.93
CA GLN A 169 6.25 -17.61 -5.34
C GLN A 169 4.83 -17.07 -5.42
N VAL A 170 4.61 -16.06 -6.26
CA VAL A 170 3.26 -15.58 -6.57
C VAL A 170 2.82 -16.22 -7.88
N THR A 171 1.68 -16.89 -7.84
CA THR A 171 1.09 -17.54 -9.01
C THR A 171 0.34 -16.52 -9.88
N THR A 172 0.02 -16.89 -11.12
CA THR A 172 -0.79 -16.05 -12.02
C THR A 172 -2.21 -15.78 -11.50
N SER A 173 -2.70 -16.57 -10.54
CA SER A 173 -3.97 -16.36 -9.86
C SER A 173 -3.84 -15.59 -8.54
N GLY A 174 -2.63 -15.16 -8.16
CA GLY A 174 -2.37 -14.39 -6.94
C GLY A 174 -2.08 -15.21 -5.68
N ALA A 175 -2.18 -16.54 -5.73
CA ALA A 175 -1.82 -17.39 -4.58
C ALA A 175 -0.32 -17.28 -4.29
N MET A 176 0.03 -17.24 -3.00
CA MET A 176 1.40 -17.13 -2.48
C MET A 176 1.86 -18.47 -1.92
N ASN A 177 2.75 -19.14 -2.66
CA ASN A 177 3.35 -20.40 -2.23
C ASN A 177 4.71 -20.13 -1.59
N GLN A 178 4.87 -20.43 -0.30
CA GLN A 178 6.13 -20.24 0.39
C GLN A 178 7.22 -21.13 -0.21
N LEU A 179 8.28 -20.52 -0.75
CA LEU A 179 9.46 -21.20 -1.27
C LEU A 179 10.48 -21.46 -0.15
N GLY A 180 10.53 -20.58 0.85
CA GLY A 180 11.42 -20.73 1.99
C GLY A 180 11.31 -19.58 2.98
N THR A 181 12.03 -19.74 4.08
CA THR A 181 12.20 -18.72 5.13
C THR A 181 13.68 -18.62 5.47
N ILE A 182 14.17 -17.39 5.60
CA ILE A 182 15.47 -17.12 6.20
C ILE A 182 15.21 -16.80 7.66
N ASN A 183 15.62 -17.70 8.56
CA ASN A 183 15.32 -17.61 9.98
C ASN A 183 16.37 -16.78 10.73
N GLY A 184 15.92 -15.85 11.57
CA GLY A 184 16.72 -15.26 12.66
C GLY A 184 18.09 -14.68 12.29
N ALA A 185 18.33 -14.32 11.03
CA ALA A 185 19.62 -13.80 10.55
C ALA A 185 19.78 -12.28 10.77
N PHE A 186 18.78 -11.62 11.35
CA PHE A 186 18.78 -10.18 11.58
C PHE A 186 18.84 -9.89 13.09
N ASP A 187 20.06 -9.93 13.63
CA ASP A 187 20.33 -9.38 14.96
C ASP A 187 20.02 -7.88 14.93
N SER A 188 19.38 -7.38 15.97
CA SER A 188 18.66 -6.09 16.03
C SER A 188 19.50 -4.81 15.82
N GLN A 189 20.74 -4.88 15.35
CA GLN A 189 21.64 -3.71 15.21
C GLN A 189 22.49 -3.64 13.93
N GLY A 190 22.22 -4.44 12.90
CA GLY A 190 22.89 -4.27 11.61
C GLY A 190 22.45 -5.35 10.63
N ALA A 191 21.61 -4.99 9.67
CA ALA A 191 21.17 -5.94 8.65
C ALA A 191 22.29 -6.13 7.62
N ASP A 192 23.12 -7.14 7.82
CA ASP A 192 23.92 -7.68 6.72
C ASP A 192 22.94 -8.30 5.70
N LEU A 193 22.86 -7.69 4.50
CA LEU A 193 22.15 -8.28 3.37
C LEU A 193 22.97 -9.47 2.84
N THR A 194 22.66 -10.67 3.32
CA THR A 194 23.22 -11.90 2.74
C THR A 194 22.39 -12.29 1.52
N GLY A 195 23.03 -12.36 0.34
CA GLY A 195 22.39 -12.84 -0.89
C GLY A 195 22.31 -14.37 -0.93
N PHE A 196 21.18 -14.92 -1.34
CA PHE A 196 20.96 -16.37 -1.47
C PHE A 196 20.51 -16.73 -2.88
N GLN A 197 20.86 -17.94 -3.33
CA GLN A 197 20.32 -18.55 -4.54
C GLN A 197 19.28 -19.60 -4.14
N ILE A 198 18.03 -19.42 -4.58
CA ILE A 198 16.99 -20.45 -4.50
C ILE A 198 16.99 -21.20 -5.82
N THR A 199 17.30 -22.50 -5.79
CA THR A 199 17.24 -23.40 -6.95
C THR A 199 15.86 -24.03 -7.08
#